data_AF-A0A533UF85-F1
#
_entry.id   AF-A0A533UF85-F1
#
_cell.length_a   1.000
_cell.length_b   1.000
_cell.length_c   1.000
_cell.angle_alpha   90.00
_cell.angle_beta   90.00
_cell.angle_gamma   90.00
#
_symmetry.space_group_name_H-M   'P 1'
#
loop_
_entity.id
_entity.type
_entity.pdbx_description
1 polymer ?
#
loop_
_entity_poly.entity_id
_entity_poly.type
_entity_poly.pdbx_seq_one_letter_code
_entity_poly.pdbx_strand_id
1 'polypeptide(L)'
;MKFLRSGKVKDIYELDDGNLLFHFSDRVSAFDVKFPTPIPRKGEILCKFAEFWFKKIQTPNHYIRTEAKDKMVVKKMEMIPIECVVRGYFYGSFIQRWKEGQITLPKNADT
;
A
#
# COMPACT_ATOMS: atom_id res chain seq x y z
N MET A 1 23.71 -2.06 -1.08
CA MET A 1 22.35 -2.15 -0.48
C MET A 1 22.36 -1.89 1.03
N LYS A 2 21.57 -0.94 1.50
CA LYS A 2 21.48 -0.51 2.91
C LYS A 2 20.04 -0.65 3.43
N PHE A 3 19.83 -1.28 4.58
CA PHE A 3 18.50 -1.32 5.21
C PHE A 3 18.12 0.07 5.75
N LEU A 4 16.89 0.52 5.45
CA LEU A 4 16.38 1.81 5.92
C LEU A 4 15.36 1.66 7.04
N ARG A 5 14.31 0.88 6.81
CA ARG A 5 13.24 0.68 7.79
C ARG A 5 12.40 -0.56 7.52
N SER A 6 11.80 -1.09 8.58
CA SER A 6 10.75 -2.11 8.50
C SER A 6 9.40 -1.50 8.80
N GLY A 7 8.50 -1.53 7.83
CA GLY A 7 7.09 -1.21 8.01
C GLY A 7 6.27 -2.44 8.41
N LYS A 8 4.97 -2.25 8.65
CA LYS A 8 4.04 -3.34 8.99
C LYS A 8 4.06 -4.46 7.95
N VAL A 9 4.11 -4.11 6.65
CA VAL A 9 3.96 -5.07 5.54
C VAL A 9 5.14 -5.10 4.56
N LYS A 10 6.09 -4.16 4.64
CA LYS A 10 7.22 -4.04 3.72
C LYS A 10 8.50 -3.65 4.45
N ASP A 11 9.62 -4.19 3.99
CA ASP A 11 10.96 -3.74 4.36
C ASP A 11 11.52 -2.89 3.21
N ILE A 12 12.24 -1.82 3.55
CA ILE A 12 12.76 -0.86 2.58
C ILE A 12 14.28 -0.82 2.69
N TYR A 13 14.93 -0.97 1.54
CA TYR A 13 16.38 -0.87 1.40
C TYR A 13 16.73 0.20 0.37
N GLU A 14 17.84 0.90 0.58
CA GLU A 14 18.46 1.80 -0.39
C GLU A 14 19.45 1.02 -1.24
N LEU A 15 19.39 1.22 -2.55
CA LEU A 15 20.31 0.67 -3.53
C LEU A 15 21.41 1.68 -3.85
N ASP A 16 22.49 1.20 -4.46
CA ASP A 16 23.69 2.01 -4.69
C ASP A 16 23.47 3.09 -5.78
N ASP A 17 22.43 2.92 -6.61
CA ASP A 17 21.96 3.88 -7.61
C ASP A 17 21.00 4.94 -7.04
N GLY A 18 20.79 4.96 -5.72
CA GLY A 18 19.87 5.88 -5.02
C GLY A 18 18.40 5.49 -5.09
N ASN A 19 18.04 4.41 -5.79
CA ASN A 19 16.68 3.88 -5.80
C ASN A 19 16.39 3.08 -4.52
N LEU A 20 15.12 2.76 -4.31
CA LEU A 20 14.67 1.93 -3.19
C LEU A 20 14.27 0.54 -3.67
N LEU A 21 14.63 -0.47 -2.88
CA LEU A 21 14.09 -1.81 -2.99
C LEU A 21 13.01 -2.01 -1.92
N PHE A 22 11.80 -2.26 -2.37
CA PHE A 22 10.69 -2.68 -1.53
C PHE A 22 10.64 -4.21 -1.49
N HIS A 23 10.81 -4.78 -0.30
CA HIS A 23 10.60 -6.19 -0.03
C HIS A 23 9.21 -6.39 0.60
N PHE A 24 8.31 -7.03 -0.14
CA PHE A 24 6.94 -7.30 0.29
C PHE A 24 6.92 -8.52 1.21
N SER A 25 6.47 -8.33 2.44
CA SER A 25 6.48 -9.39 3.45
C SER A 25 5.14 -10.13 3.52
N ASP A 26 5.19 -11.34 4.08
CA ASP A 26 4.01 -12.14 4.43
C ASP A 26 3.32 -11.67 5.73
N ARG A 27 3.86 -10.64 6.40
CA ARG A 27 3.34 -10.10 7.66
C ARG A 27 1.98 -9.43 7.49
N VAL A 28 1.05 -9.67 8.40
CA VAL A 28 -0.29 -9.05 8.38
C VAL A 28 -0.47 -8.17 9.61
N SER A 29 -1.21 -7.08 9.43
CA SER A 29 -1.64 -6.23 10.54
C SER A 29 -3.03 -5.69 10.29
N ALA A 30 -3.84 -5.57 11.34
CA ALA A 30 -5.13 -4.91 11.33
C ALA A 30 -5.31 -4.15 12.65
N PHE A 31 -5.99 -3.00 12.61
CA PHE A 31 -6.20 -2.14 13.79
C PHE A 31 -4.90 -1.85 14.56
N ASP A 32 -3.84 -1.53 13.82
CA ASP A 32 -2.48 -1.28 14.33
C ASP A 32 -1.78 -2.47 15.03
N VAL A 33 -2.43 -3.64 15.12
CA VAL A 33 -1.86 -4.86 15.68
C VAL A 33 -1.21 -5.70 14.59
N LYS A 34 0.04 -6.10 14.79
CA LYS A 34 0.72 -7.10 13.94
C LYS A 34 0.30 -8.49 14.39
N PHE A 35 -0.14 -9.33 13.45
CA PHE A 35 -0.51 -10.69 13.74
C PHE A 35 0.74 -11.57 13.89
N PRO A 36 0.74 -12.54 14.83
CA PRO A 36 1.89 -13.41 15.06
C PRO A 36 2.13 -14.35 13.88
N THR A 37 1.06 -14.78 13.21
CA THR A 37 1.12 -15.72 12.10
C THR A 37 1.08 -14.98 10.76
N PRO A 38 2.10 -15.12 9.90
CA PRO A 38 2.08 -14.57 8.55
C PRO A 38 1.11 -15.35 7.64
N ILE A 39 0.71 -14.74 6.52
CA ILE A 39 -0.02 -15.44 5.45
C ILE A 39 1.00 -15.83 4.37
N PRO A 40 1.24 -17.14 4.13
CA PRO A 40 2.23 -17.59 3.15
C PRO A 40 2.01 -16.98 1.78
N ARG A 41 3.09 -16.51 1.15
CA ARG A 41 3.13 -15.96 -0.22
C ARG A 41 2.31 -14.68 -0.42
N LYS A 42 1.80 -14.06 0.65
CA LYS A 42 1.08 -12.78 0.57
C LYS A 42 1.98 -11.68 -0.03
N GLY A 43 3.26 -11.65 0.35
CA GLY A 43 4.24 -10.71 -0.19
C GLY A 43 4.41 -10.85 -1.71
N GLU A 44 4.51 -12.09 -2.21
CA GLU A 44 4.57 -12.39 -3.65
C GLU A 44 3.34 -11.87 -4.39
N ILE A 45 2.15 -12.18 -3.88
CA ILE A 45 0.89 -11.77 -4.52
C ILE A 45 0.75 -10.24 -4.53
N LEU A 46 1.07 -9.56 -3.43
CA LEU A 46 0.99 -8.11 -3.33
C LEU A 46 2.02 -7.40 -4.23
N CYS A 47 3.22 -7.98 -4.39
CA CYS A 47 4.23 -7.45 -5.30
C CYS A 47 3.73 -7.52 -6.77
N LYS A 48 3.21 -8.68 -7.18
CA LYS A 48 2.64 -8.89 -8.53
C LYS A 48 1.42 -7.99 -8.79
N PHE A 49 0.55 -7.84 -7.79
CA PHE A 49 -0.63 -6.99 -7.90
C PHE A 49 -0.24 -5.51 -8.04
N ALA A 50 0.75 -5.06 -7.27
CA ALA A 50 1.31 -3.71 -7.42
C ALA A 50 1.92 -3.50 -8.81
N GLU A 51 2.73 -4.44 -9.30
CA GLU A 51 3.30 -4.40 -10.64
C GLU A 51 2.22 -4.27 -11.72
N PHE A 52 1.15 -5.06 -11.64
CA PHE A 52 0.03 -4.99 -12.57
C PHE A 52 -0.54 -3.56 -12.65
N TRP A 53 -0.84 -2.94 -11.51
CA TRP A 53 -1.42 -1.60 -11.48
C TRP A 53 -0.45 -0.52 -11.94
N PHE A 54 0.83 -0.60 -11.55
CA PHE A 54 1.84 0.35 -12.02
C PHE A 54 2.04 0.29 -13.53
N LYS A 55 1.90 -0.88 -14.15
CA LYS A 55 1.93 -1.06 -15.61
C LYS A 55 0.62 -0.66 -16.30
N LYS A 56 -0.52 -0.78 -15.61
CA LYS A 56 -1.85 -0.52 -16.17
C LYS A 56 -2.22 0.97 -16.17
N ILE A 57 -1.82 1.72 -15.14
CA ILE A 57 -2.19 3.13 -14.97
C ILE A 57 -1.21 4.02 -15.73
N GLN A 58 -1.72 4.90 -16.59
CA GLN A 58 -0.93 5.79 -17.44
C GLN A 58 -0.54 7.11 -16.75
N THR A 59 -0.25 7.05 -15.45
CA THR A 59 0.12 8.22 -14.64
C THR A 59 1.57 8.07 -14.18
N PRO A 60 2.38 9.16 -14.18
CA PRO A 60 3.72 9.12 -13.61
C PRO A 60 3.71 8.54 -12.20
N ASN A 61 4.56 7.54 -11.97
CA ASN A 61 4.65 6.83 -10.71
C ASN A 61 6.10 6.42 -10.43
N HIS A 62 6.33 5.86 -9.24
CA HIS A 62 7.69 5.53 -8.79
C HIS A 62 8.20 4.16 -9.26
N TYR A 63 7.40 3.34 -9.94
CA TYR A 63 7.81 1.99 -10.32
C TYR A 63 8.95 2.04 -11.34
N ILE A 64 9.98 1.21 -11.13
CA ILE A 64 11.07 1.02 -12.08
C ILE A 64 11.00 -0.38 -12.66
N ARG A 65 11.07 -1.41 -11.80
CA ARG A 65 11.01 -2.82 -12.20
C ARG A 65 10.66 -3.73 -11.04
N THR A 66 10.25 -4.95 -11.37
CA THR A 66 10.15 -6.07 -10.41
C THR A 66 11.46 -6.84 -10.45
N GLU A 67 12.15 -6.94 -9.31
CA GLU A 67 13.46 -7.60 -9.19
C GLU A 67 13.31 -9.09 -8.85
N ALA A 68 12.30 -9.44 -8.06
CA ALA A 68 11.98 -10.82 -7.71
C ALA A 68 10.48 -10.96 -7.42
N LYS A 69 10.03 -12.20 -7.16
CA LYS A 69 8.63 -12.52 -6.84
C LYS A 69 8.02 -11.60 -5.77
N ASP A 70 8.81 -11.19 -4.78
CA ASP A 70 8.42 -10.36 -3.64
C ASP A 70 9.21 -9.04 -3.52
N LYS A 71 9.97 -8.65 -4.55
CA LYS A 71 10.84 -7.47 -4.52
C LYS A 71 10.64 -6.56 -5.72
N MET A 72 10.51 -5.27 -5.44
CA MET A 72 10.26 -4.23 -6.44
C MET A 72 11.23 -3.07 -6.24
N VAL A 73 11.84 -2.61 -7.33
CA VAL A 73 12.67 -1.40 -7.34
C VAL A 73 11.82 -0.21 -7.73
N VAL A 74 11.91 0.85 -6.95
CA VAL A 74 11.17 2.08 -7.13
C VAL A 74 12.09 3.31 -6.99
N LYS A 75 11.72 4.40 -7.64
CA LYS A 75 12.35 5.71 -7.44
C LYS A 75 12.17 6.14 -5.98
N LYS A 76 13.24 6.67 -5.38
CA LYS A 76 13.14 7.34 -4.08
C LYS A 76 12.34 8.63 -4.24
N MET A 77 11.26 8.77 -3.47
CA MET A 77 10.36 9.92 -3.52
C MET A 77 10.32 10.61 -2.15
N GLU A 78 10.09 11.92 -2.13
CA GLU A 78 9.70 12.64 -0.94
C GLU A 78 8.20 12.40 -0.68
N MET A 79 7.87 11.87 0.49
CA MET A 79 6.50 11.50 0.82
C MET A 79 5.75 12.69 1.42
N ILE A 80 4.64 13.09 0.80
CA ILE A 80 3.64 13.93 1.46
C ILE A 80 2.91 13.07 2.50
N PRO A 81 2.84 13.46 3.79
CA PRO A 81 2.28 12.62 4.86
C PRO A 81 0.73 12.62 4.86
N ILE A 82 0.13 12.31 3.72
CA ILE A 82 -1.31 12.26 3.50
C ILE A 82 -1.67 10.91 2.88
N GLU A 83 -2.74 10.29 3.39
CA GLU A 83 -3.36 9.13 2.76
C GLU A 83 -4.58 9.59 1.94
N CYS A 84 -4.55 9.34 0.63
CA CYS A 84 -5.67 9.62 -0.25
C CYS A 84 -6.59 8.39 -0.36
N VAL A 85 -7.82 8.51 0.13
CA VAL A 85 -8.81 7.42 0.14
C VAL A 85 -9.95 7.77 -0.81
N VAL A 86 -10.10 6.98 -1.88
CA VAL A 86 -11.23 7.07 -2.83
C VAL A 86 -12.22 5.96 -2.53
N ARG A 87 -13.52 6.27 -2.49
CA ARG A 87 -14.59 5.31 -2.16
C ARG A 87 -15.63 5.29 -3.28
N GLY A 88 -15.80 4.13 -3.91
CA GLY A 88 -16.88 3.88 -4.88
C GLY A 88 -18.15 3.29 -4.26
N TYR A 89 -18.07 2.82 -3.01
CA TYR A 89 -19.18 2.22 -2.27
C TYR A 89 -19.20 2.74 -0.82
N PHE A 90 -20.34 2.59 -0.15
CA PHE A 90 -20.52 2.96 1.24
C PHE A 90 -20.08 1.82 2.18
N TYR A 91 -18.86 1.91 2.75
CA TYR A 91 -18.32 0.86 3.63
C TYR A 91 -17.23 1.35 4.60
N GLY A 92 -16.90 0.49 5.58
CA GLY A 92 -15.81 0.68 6.52
C GLY A 92 -16.00 1.87 7.46
N SER A 93 -14.92 2.58 7.79
CA SER A 93 -14.95 3.74 8.69
C SER A 93 -15.87 4.87 8.23
N PHE A 94 -16.26 4.91 6.96
CA PHE A 94 -17.19 5.89 6.44
C PHE A 94 -18.62 5.67 6.99
N ILE A 95 -19.06 4.42 7.13
CA ILE A 95 -20.35 4.08 7.75
C ILE A 95 -20.37 4.55 9.22
N GLN A 96 -19.29 4.30 9.96
CA GLN A 96 -19.21 4.67 11.37
C GLN A 96 -19.35 6.18 11.56
N ARG A 97 -18.61 6.97 10.78
CA ARG A 97 -18.68 8.43 10.82
C ARG A 97 -20.07 8.97 10.46
N TRP A 98 -20.77 8.32 9.54
CA TRP A 98 -22.15 8.70 9.20
C TRP A 98 -23.12 8.39 10.33
N LYS A 99 -23.02 7.20 10.95
CA LYS A 99 -23.83 6.83 12.13
C LYS A 99 -23.60 7.77 13.31
N GLU A 100 -22.38 8.27 13.48
CA GLU A 100 -21.99 9.25 14.50
C GLU A 100 -22.36 10.69 14.12
N GLY A 101 -22.97 10.93 12.95
CA GLY A 101 -23.38 12.26 12.50
C GLY A 101 -22.22 13.19 12.08
N GLN A 102 -20.99 12.67 11.98
CA GLN A 102 -19.81 13.45 11.59
C GLN A 102 -19.77 13.78 10.09
N ILE A 103 -20.54 13.04 9.30
CA ILE A 103 -20.68 13.25 7.86
C ILE A 103 -22.14 13.11 7.45
N THR A 104 -22.51 13.80 6.39
CA THR A 104 -23.82 13.67 5.74
C THR A 104 -23.64 13.05 4.36
N LEU A 105 -24.61 12.25 3.96
CA LEU A 105 -24.66 11.70 2.61
C LEU A 105 -25.39 12.68 1.68
N PRO A 106 -25.01 12.76 0.40
CA PRO A 106 -25.80 13.46 -0.61
C PRO A 106 -27.24 12.92 -0.64
N LYS A 107 -28.22 13.79 -0.92
CA LYS A 107 -29.65 13.42 -0.92
C LYS A 107 -30.01 12.24 -1.84
N ASN A 108 -29.23 12.02 -2.89
CA ASN A 108 -29.45 10.98 -3.90
C ASN A 108 -28.34 9.91 -3.88
N ALA A 109 -27.69 9.69 -2.73
CA ALA A 109 -26.71 8.62 -2.61
C ALA A 109 -27.43 7.26 -2.68
N ASP A 110 -27.09 6.45 -3.67
CA ASP A 110 -27.46 5.05 -3.75
C ASP A 110 -26.50 4.29 -2.81
N THR A 111 -26.95 3.99 -1.60
CA THR A 111 -26.16 3.33 -0.55
C THR A 111 -26.61 1.92 -0.27
#